data_AF-A0A1H0F500-F1
#
_entry.id   AF-A0A1H0F500-F1
#
_cell.length_a   1.000
_cell.length_b   1.000
_cell.length_c   1.000
_cell.angle_alpha   90.00
_cell.angle_beta   90.00
_cell.angle_gamma   90.00
#
_symmetry.space_group_name_H-M   'P 1'
#
loop_
_entity.id
_entity.type
_entity.pdbx_description
1 polymer ?
#
loop_
_entity_poly.entity_id
_entity_poly.type
_entity_poly.pdbx_seq_one_letter_code
_entity_poly.pdbx_strand_id
1 'polypeptide(L)'
;MSVEGLSINFATLRQGGSFGAIVDACLAEGVTAISPWREYVGDLAEATRIVALNGLRVTGHCRGGFFPAADAQGRLAALEANRRAVDEAAALGAACLVMVVGGLPPGSRDLPGARAMVADGMAELLPYARAAGVPLAIEPLHPTYAADRACINTLKQSLDLCDELGSGVGVAIDVYHVWWDPELEAQIERAGRGGRILAHHVCDWLVPTTDPLNDRGMMGDGVIDLRRFRALIETAGFHGPQEVEIFSTRWGTRPIGEVVRTCVERYRTVC
;
A
#
# COMPACT_ATOMS: atom_id res chain seq x y z
N MET A 1 -7.99 19.59 -16.01
CA MET A 1 -9.22 18.94 -15.50
C MET A 1 -8.78 17.86 -14.52
N SER A 2 -9.49 17.68 -13.39
CA SER A 2 -9.15 16.64 -12.41
C SER A 2 -9.26 15.24 -13.00
N VAL A 3 -8.36 14.32 -12.61
CA VAL A 3 -8.43 12.90 -12.98
C VAL A 3 -9.06 12.13 -11.82
N GLU A 4 -10.38 12.01 -11.85
CA GLU A 4 -11.13 11.33 -10.79
C GLU A 4 -10.80 9.82 -10.72
N GLY A 5 -10.74 9.29 -9.49
CA GLY A 5 -10.50 7.87 -9.24
C GLY A 5 -9.05 7.40 -9.39
N LEU A 6 -8.10 8.30 -9.69
CA LEU A 6 -6.67 7.99 -9.73
C LEU A 6 -5.93 8.53 -8.50
N SER A 7 -5.10 7.71 -7.89
CA SER A 7 -4.12 8.11 -6.87
C SER A 7 -2.70 7.74 -7.32
N ILE A 8 -1.70 8.52 -6.91
CA ILE A 8 -0.28 8.18 -7.15
C ILE A 8 0.40 7.90 -5.82
N ASN A 9 0.95 6.70 -5.69
CA ASN A 9 1.84 6.33 -4.60
C ASN A 9 3.24 6.89 -4.86
N PHE A 10 3.87 7.45 -3.83
CA PHE A 10 5.17 8.13 -3.96
C PHE A 10 6.31 7.19 -4.37
N ALA A 11 6.17 5.87 -4.19
CA ALA A 11 7.12 4.89 -4.72
C ALA A 11 7.24 4.94 -6.26
N THR A 12 6.20 5.38 -6.96
CA THR A 12 6.19 5.59 -8.43
C THR A 12 7.10 6.75 -8.85
N LEU A 13 7.33 7.72 -7.95
CA LEU A 13 7.95 9.01 -8.24
C LEU A 13 9.16 9.31 -7.35
N ARG A 14 9.91 8.28 -6.97
CA ARG A 14 11.05 8.38 -6.03
C ARG A 14 12.11 9.40 -6.42
N GLN A 15 12.25 9.69 -7.71
CA GLN A 15 13.15 10.69 -8.28
C GLN A 15 12.70 12.14 -8.04
N GLY A 16 11.48 12.36 -7.53
CA GLY A 16 10.94 13.69 -7.22
C GLY A 16 11.61 14.39 -6.05
N GLY A 17 12.29 13.65 -5.16
CA GLY A 17 13.16 14.19 -4.12
C GLY A 17 12.46 14.76 -2.88
N SER A 18 11.31 15.44 -3.00
CA SER A 18 10.56 16.00 -1.86
C SER A 18 9.05 15.84 -1.99
N PHE A 19 8.33 15.90 -0.86
CA PHE A 19 6.87 15.85 -0.82
C PHE A 19 6.22 16.86 -1.76
N GLY A 20 6.62 18.12 -1.67
CA GLY A 20 6.08 19.21 -2.49
C GLY A 20 6.32 19.01 -3.98
N ALA A 21 7.54 18.61 -4.37
CA ALA A 21 7.86 18.39 -5.79
C ALA A 21 7.07 17.22 -6.40
N ILE A 22 6.83 16.16 -5.62
CA ILE A 22 5.98 15.04 -6.04
C ILE A 22 4.52 15.49 -6.19
N VAL A 23 3.99 16.25 -5.22
CA VAL A 23 2.65 16.83 -5.28
C VAL A 23 2.46 17.76 -6.46
N ASP A 24 3.42 18.66 -6.73
CA ASP A 24 3.37 19.58 -7.86
C ASP A 24 3.29 18.82 -9.20
N ALA A 25 4.05 17.73 -9.35
CA ALA A 25 4.01 16.89 -10.54
C ALA A 25 2.64 16.19 -10.71
N CYS A 26 2.04 15.71 -9.62
CA CYS A 26 0.69 15.14 -9.63
C CYS A 26 -0.37 16.18 -10.03
N LEU A 27 -0.33 17.36 -9.41
CA LEU A 27 -1.28 18.45 -9.65
C LEU A 27 -1.19 18.99 -11.09
N ALA A 28 0.01 19.06 -11.66
CA ALA A 28 0.22 19.49 -13.04
C ALA A 28 -0.55 18.64 -14.07
N GLU A 29 -0.78 17.35 -13.76
CA GLU A 29 -1.54 16.42 -14.60
C GLU A 29 -2.97 16.19 -14.07
N GLY A 30 -3.40 16.97 -13.07
CA GLY A 30 -4.75 16.94 -12.51
C GLY A 30 -5.02 15.83 -11.50
N VAL A 31 -3.99 15.18 -10.97
CA VAL A 31 -4.15 14.14 -9.94
C VAL A 31 -4.20 14.78 -8.55
N THR A 32 -5.28 14.52 -7.82
CA THR A 32 -5.57 15.11 -6.51
C THR A 32 -5.66 14.07 -5.38
N ALA A 33 -5.32 12.81 -5.66
CA ALA A 33 -5.15 11.77 -4.66
C ALA A 33 -3.72 11.23 -4.66
N ILE A 34 -3.16 11.00 -3.48
CA ILE A 34 -1.77 10.56 -3.29
C ILE A 34 -1.66 9.53 -2.18
N SER A 35 -0.57 8.78 -2.18
CA SER A 35 -0.16 7.90 -1.08
C SER A 35 1.31 8.14 -0.73
N PRO A 36 1.57 9.04 0.24
CA PRO A 36 2.93 9.38 0.64
C PRO A 36 3.63 8.20 1.30
N TRP A 37 4.95 8.16 1.13
CA TRP A 37 5.80 7.30 1.95
C TRP A 37 6.42 8.10 3.09
N ARG A 38 6.59 7.46 4.24
CA ARG A 38 7.16 8.05 5.47
C ARG A 38 8.48 8.77 5.22
N GLU A 39 9.37 8.19 4.41
CA GLU A 39 10.66 8.80 4.06
C GLU A 39 10.55 10.11 3.26
N TYR A 40 9.43 10.38 2.60
CA TYR A 40 9.21 11.62 1.85
C TYR A 40 8.43 12.68 2.64
N VAL A 41 7.81 12.32 3.76
CA VAL A 41 7.01 13.29 4.57
C VAL A 41 7.89 14.46 5.03
N GLY A 42 9.12 14.18 5.46
CA GLY A 42 10.01 15.22 6.01
C GLY A 42 9.38 15.88 7.23
N ASP A 43 9.13 17.18 7.16
CA ASP A 43 8.40 17.90 8.21
C ASP A 43 6.89 17.62 8.10
N LEU A 44 6.34 16.95 9.11
CA LEU A 44 4.93 16.51 9.10
C LEU A 44 3.94 17.68 9.07
N ALA A 45 4.26 18.80 9.71
CA ALA A 45 3.37 19.96 9.73
C ALA A 45 3.29 20.61 8.34
N GLU A 46 4.43 20.72 7.64
CA GLU A 46 4.48 21.21 6.28
C GLU A 46 3.79 20.25 5.29
N ALA A 47 4.03 18.94 5.39
CA ALA A 47 3.33 17.96 4.55
C ALA A 47 1.80 18.04 4.73
N THR A 48 1.33 18.14 5.98
CA THR A 48 -0.09 18.32 6.30
C THR A 48 -0.64 19.63 5.74
N ARG A 49 0.14 20.72 5.82
CA ARG A 49 -0.23 22.01 5.22
C ARG A 49 -0.36 21.91 3.70
N ILE A 50 0.56 21.22 3.02
CA ILE A 50 0.52 20.98 1.57
C ILE A 50 -0.74 20.18 1.19
N VAL A 51 -1.05 19.12 1.93
CA VAL A 51 -2.27 18.31 1.73
C VAL A 51 -3.51 19.18 1.85
N ALA A 52 -3.64 19.94 2.93
CA ALA A 52 -4.80 20.78 3.20
C ALA A 52 -4.96 21.92 2.18
N LEU A 53 -3.87 22.62 1.85
CA LEU A 53 -3.91 23.76 0.93
C LEU A 53 -4.35 23.36 -0.48
N ASN A 54 -3.98 22.16 -0.92
CA ASN A 54 -4.29 21.66 -2.26
C ASN A 54 -5.54 20.77 -2.29
N GLY A 55 -6.21 20.56 -1.14
CA GLY A 55 -7.40 19.70 -1.04
C GLY A 55 -7.13 18.25 -1.46
N LEU A 56 -5.94 17.73 -1.16
CA LEU A 56 -5.54 16.39 -1.58
C LEU A 56 -6.23 15.31 -0.76
N ARG A 57 -6.61 14.22 -1.43
CA ARG A 57 -7.02 12.98 -0.77
C ARG A 57 -5.80 12.09 -0.54
N VAL A 58 -5.56 11.71 0.71
CA VAL A 58 -4.51 10.72 1.03
C VAL A 58 -5.13 9.32 1.07
N THR A 59 -4.92 8.51 0.03
CA THR A 59 -5.54 7.17 -0.09
C THR A 59 -4.90 6.14 0.83
N GLY A 60 -3.63 6.32 1.14
CA GLY A 60 -2.86 5.51 2.08
C GLY A 60 -1.65 6.29 2.58
N HIS A 61 -1.10 5.85 3.70
CA HIS A 61 0.23 6.26 4.16
C HIS A 61 1.13 5.04 4.22
N CYS A 62 2.29 5.09 3.57
CA CYS A 62 3.17 3.95 3.39
C CYS A 62 4.45 4.13 4.22
N ARG A 63 4.72 3.31 5.23
CA ARG A 63 3.96 2.16 5.73
C ARG A 63 4.32 1.90 7.18
N GLY A 64 3.41 1.22 7.88
CA GLY A 64 3.68 0.51 9.12
C GLY A 64 4.13 -0.94 8.87
N GLY A 65 4.05 -1.77 9.90
CA GLY A 65 4.39 -3.18 9.91
C GLY A 65 5.78 -3.47 10.49
N PHE A 66 6.53 -4.37 9.85
CA PHE A 66 7.84 -4.85 10.31
C PHE A 66 7.88 -5.32 11.78
N PHE A 67 6.88 -6.10 12.21
CA PHE A 67 6.73 -6.55 13.61
C PHE A 67 7.74 -7.60 14.08
N PRO A 68 8.10 -8.63 13.28
CA PRO A 68 8.94 -9.71 13.77
C PRO A 68 10.35 -9.24 14.11
N ALA A 69 10.82 -9.60 15.30
CA ALA A 69 12.19 -9.35 15.76
C ALA A 69 12.66 -10.47 16.70
N ALA A 70 13.98 -10.65 16.78
CA ALA A 70 14.62 -11.75 17.50
C ALA A 70 14.39 -11.68 19.02
N ASP A 71 14.22 -10.49 19.57
CA ASP A 71 14.04 -10.24 20.99
C ASP A 71 12.85 -9.30 21.27
N ALA A 72 12.51 -9.16 22.56
CA ALA A 72 11.40 -8.32 23.00
C ALA A 72 11.66 -6.82 22.74
N GLN A 73 12.92 -6.38 22.80
CA GLN A 73 13.28 -4.97 22.58
C GLN A 73 13.04 -4.57 21.12
N GLY A 74 13.40 -5.42 20.16
CA GLY A 74 13.14 -5.20 18.75
C GLY A 74 11.65 -5.17 18.43
N ARG A 75 10.85 -6.05 19.04
CA ARG A 75 9.39 -6.05 18.87
C ARG A 75 8.75 -4.77 19.44
N LEU A 76 9.21 -4.32 20.61
CA LEU A 76 8.76 -3.05 21.20
C LEU A 76 9.16 -1.86 20.32
N ALA A 77 10.37 -1.84 19.78
CA ALA A 77 10.82 -0.77 18.89
C ALA A 77 9.99 -0.72 17.59
N ALA A 78 9.64 -1.88 17.02
CA ALA A 78 8.73 -1.96 15.88
C ALA A 78 7.35 -1.39 16.22
N LEU A 79 6.78 -1.74 17.38
CA LEU A 79 5.49 -1.21 17.81
C LEU A 79 5.51 0.32 17.97
N GLU A 80 6.54 0.87 18.61
CA GLU A 80 6.69 2.33 18.76
C GLU A 80 6.87 3.04 17.41
N ALA A 81 7.57 2.41 16.46
CA ALA A 81 7.67 2.92 15.10
C ALA A 81 6.32 2.93 14.37
N ASN A 82 5.45 1.98 14.68
CA ASN A 82 4.08 1.90 14.17
C ASN A 82 3.13 2.91 14.82
N ARG A 83 3.25 3.18 16.13
CA ARG A 83 2.49 4.28 16.77
C ARG A 83 2.78 5.61 16.09
N ARG A 84 4.06 5.90 15.82
CA ARG A 84 4.45 7.09 15.04
C ARG A 84 3.85 7.09 13.63
N ALA A 85 3.83 5.94 12.95
CA ALA A 85 3.22 5.83 11.62
C ALA A 85 1.70 6.10 11.66
N VAL A 86 1.01 5.70 12.73
CA VAL A 86 -0.39 6.04 12.99
C VAL A 86 -0.56 7.54 13.19
N ASP A 87 0.30 8.18 14.00
CA ASP A 87 0.25 9.63 14.24
C ASP A 87 0.46 10.42 12.93
N GLU A 88 1.43 10.00 12.11
CA GLU A 88 1.68 10.57 10.78
C GLU A 88 0.46 10.41 9.86
N ALA A 89 -0.13 9.20 9.79
CA ALA A 89 -1.31 8.93 8.98
C ALA A 89 -2.52 9.77 9.44
N ALA A 90 -2.72 9.92 10.74
CA ALA A 90 -3.78 10.74 11.32
C ALA A 90 -3.60 12.23 10.95
N ALA A 91 -2.38 12.76 11.09
CA ALA A 91 -2.08 14.15 10.74
C ALA A 91 -2.29 14.44 9.25
N LEU A 92 -1.91 13.51 8.38
CA LEU A 92 -2.12 13.61 6.92
C LEU A 92 -3.58 13.38 6.50
N GLY A 93 -4.45 12.93 7.40
CA GLY A 93 -5.83 12.54 7.07
C GLY A 93 -5.90 11.34 6.13
N ALA A 94 -4.96 10.40 6.26
CA ALA A 94 -4.89 9.21 5.41
C ALA A 94 -6.09 8.28 5.62
N ALA A 95 -6.65 7.75 4.52
CA ALA A 95 -7.77 6.82 4.59
C ALA A 95 -7.40 5.48 5.25
N CYS A 96 -6.13 5.08 5.19
CA CYS A 96 -5.57 3.97 5.94
C CYS A 96 -4.05 4.11 6.11
N LEU A 97 -3.50 3.40 7.09
CA LEU A 97 -2.07 3.10 7.18
C LEU A 97 -1.82 1.73 6.55
N VAL A 98 -1.01 1.68 5.50
CA VAL A 98 -0.63 0.43 4.83
C VAL A 98 0.36 -0.33 5.72
N MET A 99 0.16 -1.63 5.90
CA MET A 99 0.94 -2.48 6.81
C MET A 99 1.74 -3.52 6.02
N VAL A 100 3.05 -3.27 5.86
CA VAL A 100 4.01 -4.26 5.34
C VAL A 100 4.61 -5.01 6.53
N VAL A 101 4.03 -6.16 6.85
CA VAL A 101 4.09 -6.74 8.20
C VAL A 101 5.45 -7.23 8.69
N GLY A 102 6.45 -7.40 7.82
CA GLY A 102 7.78 -7.92 8.18
C GLY A 102 7.99 -9.40 7.86
N GLY A 103 9.22 -9.76 7.51
CA GLY A 103 9.66 -11.13 7.25
C GLY A 103 10.14 -11.87 8.52
N LEU A 104 11.06 -12.82 8.35
CA LEU A 104 11.68 -13.55 9.45
C LEU A 104 12.65 -12.66 10.24
N PRO A 105 12.72 -12.79 11.57
CA PRO A 105 13.83 -12.24 12.34
C PRO A 105 15.18 -12.77 11.81
N PRO A 106 16.27 -11.97 11.84
CA PRO A 106 17.57 -12.39 11.35
C PRO A 106 18.02 -13.73 11.97
N GLY A 107 18.38 -14.69 11.12
CA GLY A 107 18.82 -16.02 11.54
C GLY A 107 17.69 -17.01 11.91
N SER A 108 16.43 -16.55 11.99
CA SER A 108 15.29 -17.42 12.25
C SER A 108 14.91 -18.25 11.02
N ARG A 109 14.36 -19.44 11.28
CA ARG A 109 13.68 -20.30 10.27
C ARG A 109 12.21 -20.54 10.64
N ASP A 110 11.75 -19.90 11.71
CA ASP A 110 10.42 -20.10 12.28
C ASP A 110 9.40 -19.14 11.66
N LEU A 111 8.89 -19.51 10.50
CA LEU A 111 7.87 -18.74 9.78
C LEU A 111 6.53 -18.68 10.54
N PRO A 112 6.02 -19.76 11.15
CA PRO A 112 4.86 -19.68 12.04
C PRO A 112 5.07 -18.69 13.19
N GLY A 113 6.25 -18.71 13.84
CA GLY A 113 6.59 -17.76 14.90
C GLY A 113 6.63 -16.31 14.41
N ALA A 114 7.18 -16.04 13.23
CA ALA A 114 7.15 -14.70 12.64
C ALA A 114 5.71 -14.21 12.39
N ARG A 115 4.82 -15.08 11.90
CA ARG A 115 3.40 -14.75 11.70
C ARG A 115 2.67 -14.50 13.02
N ALA A 116 2.99 -15.26 14.07
CA ALA A 116 2.46 -15.01 15.42
C ALA A 116 2.91 -13.62 15.94
N MET A 117 4.17 -13.24 15.73
CA MET A 117 4.64 -11.90 16.09
C MET A 117 3.91 -10.78 15.32
N VAL A 118 3.52 -11.02 14.06
CA VAL A 118 2.67 -10.09 13.29
C VAL A 118 1.29 -9.97 13.94
N ALA A 119 0.66 -11.10 14.27
CA ALA A 119 -0.66 -11.08 14.91
C ALA A 119 -0.63 -10.34 16.25
N ASP A 120 0.35 -10.65 17.11
CA ASP A 120 0.56 -9.98 18.40
C ASP A 120 0.78 -8.47 18.23
N GLY A 121 1.69 -8.08 17.32
CA GLY A 121 2.01 -6.68 17.08
C GLY A 121 0.83 -5.88 16.51
N MET A 122 0.06 -6.47 15.59
CA MET A 122 -1.16 -5.87 15.07
C MET A 122 -2.22 -5.73 16.18
N ALA A 123 -2.41 -6.77 17.00
CA ALA A 123 -3.37 -6.75 18.12
C ALA A 123 -3.02 -5.65 19.15
N GLU A 124 -1.73 -5.45 19.43
CA GLU A 124 -1.27 -4.42 20.37
C GLU A 124 -1.40 -3.00 19.79
N LEU A 125 -1.17 -2.83 18.49
CA LEU A 125 -1.29 -1.54 17.81
C LEU A 125 -2.74 -1.09 17.61
N LEU A 126 -3.65 -2.03 17.36
CA LEU A 126 -5.00 -1.75 16.88
C LEU A 126 -5.83 -0.83 17.80
N PRO A 127 -5.81 -0.95 19.15
CA PRO A 127 -6.49 0.00 20.03
C PRO A 127 -6.01 1.44 19.85
N TYR A 128 -4.69 1.64 19.64
CA TYR A 128 -4.11 2.96 19.41
C TYR A 128 -4.56 3.53 18.06
N ALA A 129 -4.49 2.72 17.00
CA ALA A 129 -4.96 3.11 15.67
C ALA A 129 -6.45 3.48 15.65
N ARG A 130 -7.30 2.71 16.34
CA ARG A 130 -8.74 3.01 16.50
C ARG A 130 -8.97 4.34 17.24
N ALA A 131 -8.22 4.60 18.31
CA ALA A 131 -8.34 5.85 19.06
C ALA A 131 -7.91 7.07 18.23
N ALA A 132 -6.93 6.90 17.34
CA ALA A 132 -6.50 7.91 16.38
C ALA A 132 -7.42 8.03 15.14
N GLY A 133 -8.41 7.14 14.99
CA GLY A 133 -9.29 7.10 13.83
C GLY A 133 -8.63 6.63 12.53
N VAL A 134 -7.53 5.88 12.62
CA VAL A 134 -6.75 5.40 11.46
C VAL A 134 -7.00 3.91 11.22
N PRO A 135 -7.65 3.51 10.10
CA PRO A 135 -7.75 2.11 9.70
C PRO A 135 -6.38 1.51 9.35
N LEU A 136 -6.13 0.27 9.75
CA LEU A 136 -4.92 -0.47 9.37
C LEU A 136 -5.22 -1.37 8.16
N ALA A 137 -4.48 -1.21 7.06
CA ALA A 137 -4.65 -2.01 5.86
C ALA A 137 -3.51 -3.01 5.71
N ILE A 138 -3.76 -4.29 6.01
CA ILE A 138 -2.80 -5.37 5.79
C ILE A 138 -2.62 -5.55 4.29
N GLU A 139 -1.40 -5.33 3.81
CA GLU A 139 -1.03 -5.61 2.43
C GLU A 139 -0.41 -7.01 2.37
N PRO A 140 -1.10 -8.03 1.83
CA PRO A 140 -0.42 -9.28 1.52
C PRO A 140 0.61 -8.99 0.44
N LEU A 141 1.87 -9.39 0.67
CA LEU A 141 2.93 -9.21 -0.31
C LEU A 141 3.16 -10.49 -1.11
N HIS A 142 3.59 -10.34 -2.36
CA HIS A 142 3.93 -11.47 -3.24
C HIS A 142 4.83 -12.50 -2.51
N PRO A 143 4.61 -13.83 -2.67
CA PRO A 143 5.34 -14.85 -1.91
C PRO A 143 6.87 -14.80 -1.97
N THR A 144 7.44 -14.22 -3.04
CA THR A 144 8.88 -13.94 -3.16
C THR A 144 9.43 -13.13 -1.98
N TYR A 145 8.58 -12.34 -1.31
CA TYR A 145 8.93 -11.46 -0.20
C TYR A 145 8.71 -12.06 1.19
N ALA A 146 8.31 -13.34 1.26
CA ALA A 146 7.94 -14.01 2.52
C ALA A 146 9.05 -13.98 3.58
N ALA A 147 10.31 -14.07 3.13
CA ALA A 147 11.46 -14.23 4.02
C ALA A 147 11.92 -12.91 4.67
N ASP A 148 11.85 -11.78 3.96
CA ASP A 148 12.59 -10.57 4.33
C ASP A 148 11.76 -9.28 4.34
N ARG A 149 10.53 -9.27 3.81
CA ARG A 149 9.67 -8.08 3.83
C ARG A 149 8.30 -8.28 4.47
N ALA A 150 7.63 -9.39 4.19
CA ALA A 150 6.31 -9.66 4.76
C ALA A 150 5.97 -11.15 4.69
N CYS A 151 5.75 -11.77 5.84
CA CYS A 151 5.42 -13.19 5.97
C CYS A 151 3.92 -13.53 5.80
N ILE A 152 3.07 -12.53 5.51
CA ILE A 152 1.67 -12.68 5.11
C ILE A 152 1.58 -12.44 3.60
N ASN A 153 1.20 -13.47 2.84
CA ASN A 153 1.48 -13.52 1.39
C ASN A 153 0.27 -13.83 0.50
N THR A 154 -0.92 -13.96 1.08
CA THR A 154 -2.16 -14.19 0.32
C THR A 154 -3.26 -13.31 0.89
N LEU A 155 -4.23 -12.94 0.06
CA LEU A 155 -5.39 -12.19 0.52
C LEU A 155 -6.16 -12.98 1.60
N LYS A 156 -6.23 -14.31 1.45
CA LYS A 156 -6.83 -15.19 2.45
C LYS A 156 -6.17 -15.04 3.82
N GLN A 157 -4.84 -15.11 3.92
CA GLN A 157 -4.12 -14.98 5.19
C GLN A 157 -4.38 -13.62 5.86
N SER A 158 -4.38 -12.54 5.08
CA SER A 158 -4.69 -11.21 5.60
C SER A 158 -6.12 -11.12 6.14
N LEU A 159 -7.09 -11.72 5.44
CA LEU A 159 -8.49 -11.74 5.87
C LEU A 159 -8.73 -12.64 7.09
N ASP A 160 -8.02 -13.76 7.20
CA ASP A 160 -8.05 -14.62 8.39
C ASP A 160 -7.57 -13.83 9.62
N LEU A 161 -6.46 -13.09 9.50
CA LEU A 161 -5.99 -12.23 10.59
C LEU A 161 -6.96 -11.08 10.89
N CYS A 162 -7.61 -10.50 9.87
CA CYS A 162 -8.66 -9.50 10.10
C CYS A 162 -9.86 -10.08 10.89
N ASP A 163 -10.21 -11.36 10.67
CA ASP A 163 -11.28 -12.03 11.43
C ASP A 163 -10.92 -12.18 12.91
N GLU A 164 -9.66 -12.50 13.20
CA GLU A 164 -9.15 -12.61 14.57
C GLU A 164 -9.12 -11.25 15.29
N LEU A 165 -8.71 -10.18 14.59
CA LEU A 165 -8.50 -8.84 15.17
C LEU A 165 -9.79 -7.99 15.26
N GLY A 166 -10.78 -8.25 14.42
CA GLY A 166 -12.06 -7.54 14.41
C GLY A 166 -12.04 -6.18 13.69
N SER A 167 -12.62 -5.14 14.29
CA SER A 167 -12.88 -3.86 13.63
C SER A 167 -11.64 -2.98 13.44
N GLY A 168 -11.66 -2.03 12.50
CA GLY A 168 -10.57 -1.07 12.29
C GLY A 168 -9.33 -1.63 11.57
N VAL A 169 -9.39 -2.89 11.12
CA VAL A 169 -8.40 -3.51 10.25
C VAL A 169 -9.07 -4.04 8.99
N GLY A 170 -8.37 -3.94 7.87
CA GLY A 170 -8.78 -4.45 6.57
C GLY A 170 -7.56 -4.76 5.71
N VAL A 171 -7.73 -4.70 4.40
CA VAL A 171 -6.72 -5.10 3.41
C VAL A 171 -6.46 -4.02 2.38
N ALA A 172 -5.20 -3.84 2.01
CA ALA A 172 -4.78 -3.17 0.78
C ALA A 172 -4.59 -4.25 -0.29
N ILE A 173 -5.32 -4.16 -1.40
CA ILE A 173 -5.25 -5.15 -2.48
C ILE A 173 -4.39 -4.57 -3.59
N ASP A 174 -3.10 -4.91 -3.58
CA ASP A 174 -2.16 -4.58 -4.65
C ASP A 174 -2.10 -5.70 -5.69
N VAL A 175 -2.43 -5.36 -6.94
CA VAL A 175 -2.41 -6.32 -8.05
C VAL A 175 -1.06 -7.02 -8.21
N TYR A 176 0.07 -6.35 -7.95
CA TYR A 176 1.41 -6.97 -8.04
C TYR A 176 1.54 -8.17 -7.13
N HIS A 177 0.88 -8.11 -5.98
CA HIS A 177 1.03 -9.09 -4.92
C HIS A 177 0.07 -10.27 -5.04
N VAL A 178 -1.11 -10.08 -5.65
CA VAL A 178 -2.18 -11.07 -5.59
C VAL A 178 -2.73 -11.54 -6.94
N TRP A 179 -2.31 -10.97 -8.08
CA TRP A 179 -2.87 -11.34 -9.40
C TRP A 179 -2.76 -12.84 -9.75
N TRP A 180 -1.76 -13.53 -9.19
CA TRP A 180 -1.46 -14.94 -9.43
C TRP A 180 -2.30 -15.91 -8.59
N ASP A 181 -2.99 -15.43 -7.55
CA ASP A 181 -3.65 -16.26 -6.54
C ASP A 181 -4.89 -16.96 -7.14
N PRO A 182 -4.98 -18.30 -7.14
CA PRO A 182 -6.14 -19.02 -7.68
C PRO A 182 -7.43 -18.79 -6.87
N GLU A 183 -7.33 -18.34 -5.62
CA GLU A 183 -8.49 -18.02 -4.77
C GLU A 183 -8.90 -16.53 -4.84
N LEU A 184 -8.23 -15.73 -5.66
CA LEU A 184 -8.34 -14.26 -5.65
C LEU A 184 -9.79 -13.76 -5.67
N GLU A 185 -10.61 -14.22 -6.62
CA GLU A 185 -12.00 -13.74 -6.76
C GLU A 185 -12.83 -14.02 -5.49
N ALA A 186 -12.72 -15.25 -4.96
CA ALA A 186 -13.43 -15.65 -3.75
C ALA A 186 -12.98 -14.84 -2.53
N GLN A 187 -11.69 -14.51 -2.44
CA GLN A 187 -11.16 -13.69 -1.35
C GLN A 187 -11.48 -12.20 -1.51
N ILE A 188 -11.56 -11.65 -2.73
CA ILE A 188 -12.06 -10.28 -2.97
C ILE A 188 -13.53 -10.18 -2.55
N GLU A 189 -14.37 -11.15 -2.95
CA GLU A 189 -15.78 -11.17 -2.55
C GLU A 189 -15.92 -11.26 -1.02
N ARG A 190 -15.11 -12.10 -0.36
CA ARG A 190 -15.04 -12.19 1.11
C ARG A 190 -14.64 -10.85 1.75
N ALA A 191 -13.62 -10.18 1.22
CA ALA A 191 -13.20 -8.87 1.70
C ALA A 191 -14.33 -7.84 1.59
N GLY A 192 -15.06 -7.86 0.47
CA GLY A 192 -16.22 -7.02 0.21
C GLY A 192 -17.36 -7.23 1.21
N ARG A 193 -17.77 -8.50 1.43
CA ARG A 193 -18.81 -8.84 2.43
C ARG A 193 -18.48 -8.35 3.83
N GLY A 194 -17.20 -8.29 4.18
CA GLY A 194 -16.72 -7.75 5.46
C GLY A 194 -16.52 -6.23 5.49
N GLY A 195 -16.68 -5.52 4.37
CA GLY A 195 -16.34 -4.10 4.26
C GLY A 195 -14.86 -3.82 4.52
N ARG A 196 -13.97 -4.76 4.16
CA ARG A 196 -12.55 -4.74 4.55
C ARG A 196 -11.58 -4.28 3.46
N ILE A 197 -12.05 -3.95 2.27
CA ILE A 197 -11.19 -3.42 1.21
C ILE A 197 -10.92 -1.95 1.54
N LEU A 198 -9.68 -1.60 1.89
CA LEU A 198 -9.29 -0.25 2.30
C LEU A 198 -8.50 0.49 1.21
N ALA A 199 -7.77 -0.24 0.38
CA ALA A 199 -7.02 0.31 -0.75
C ALA A 199 -6.96 -0.68 -1.93
N HIS A 200 -6.76 -0.14 -3.12
CA HIS A 200 -6.56 -0.91 -4.36
C HIS A 200 -5.36 -0.31 -5.11
N HIS A 201 -4.22 -1.01 -5.08
CA HIS A 201 -3.00 -0.55 -5.74
C HIS A 201 -2.87 -1.21 -7.11
N VAL A 202 -2.45 -0.44 -8.11
CA VAL A 202 -2.32 -0.86 -9.51
C VAL A 202 -0.91 -0.63 -10.04
N CYS A 203 -0.44 -1.59 -10.80
CA CYS A 203 0.75 -1.54 -11.64
C CYS A 203 0.57 -2.65 -12.69
N ASP A 204 1.64 -3.29 -13.15
CA ASP A 204 1.55 -4.51 -13.95
C ASP A 204 2.65 -5.53 -13.63
N TRP A 205 2.44 -6.77 -14.10
CA TRP A 205 3.41 -7.86 -14.04
C TRP A 205 4.05 -8.07 -15.42
N LEU A 206 5.35 -7.81 -15.54
CA LEU A 206 6.06 -7.89 -16.81
C LEU A 206 6.40 -9.33 -17.20
N VAL A 207 6.54 -9.57 -18.50
CA VAL A 207 7.06 -10.82 -19.03
C VAL A 207 8.20 -10.53 -20.02
N PRO A 208 9.47 -10.79 -19.65
CA PRO A 208 9.93 -11.26 -18.33
C PRO A 208 9.98 -10.14 -17.27
N THR A 209 9.73 -10.49 -16.00
CA THR A 209 10.17 -9.69 -14.84
C THR A 209 11.62 -10.02 -14.52
N THR A 210 12.46 -9.00 -14.37
CA THR A 210 13.92 -9.12 -14.25
C THR A 210 14.46 -8.77 -12.86
N ASP A 211 13.71 -8.01 -12.06
CA ASP A 211 14.02 -7.74 -10.66
C ASP A 211 12.73 -7.91 -9.83
N PRO A 212 12.72 -8.72 -8.77
CA PRO A 212 11.50 -8.99 -8.02
C PRO A 212 10.92 -7.73 -7.38
N LEU A 213 11.75 -6.72 -7.07
CA LEU A 213 11.37 -5.47 -6.43
C LEU A 213 11.25 -4.30 -7.40
N ASN A 214 12.30 -4.01 -8.17
CA ASN A 214 12.42 -2.78 -8.95
C ASN A 214 12.08 -2.95 -10.44
N ASP A 215 11.19 -3.89 -10.75
CA ASP A 215 10.74 -4.16 -12.11
C ASP A 215 9.22 -4.33 -12.23
N ARG A 216 8.45 -3.60 -11.42
CA ARG A 216 7.00 -3.49 -11.64
C ARG A 216 6.72 -2.80 -12.98
N GLY A 217 5.70 -3.27 -13.68
CA GLY A 217 5.25 -2.72 -14.95
C GLY A 217 4.40 -1.45 -14.78
N MET A 218 4.45 -0.58 -15.79
CA MET A 218 3.39 0.41 -15.98
C MET A 218 2.13 -0.32 -16.45
N MET A 219 0.95 0.10 -16.00
CA MET A 219 -0.31 -0.54 -16.35
C MET A 219 -0.45 -0.71 -17.87
N GLY A 220 -0.70 -1.94 -18.31
CA GLY A 220 -0.85 -2.32 -19.72
C GLY A 220 0.45 -2.75 -20.41
N ASP A 221 1.61 -2.64 -19.77
CA ASP A 221 2.87 -3.20 -20.30
C ASP A 221 3.07 -4.67 -19.91
N GLY A 222 2.25 -5.19 -18.99
CA GLY A 222 2.36 -6.55 -18.46
C GLY A 222 1.19 -7.45 -18.84
N VAL A 223 0.89 -8.40 -17.96
CA VAL A 223 -0.09 -9.47 -18.20
C VAL A 223 -1.29 -9.44 -17.25
N ILE A 224 -1.36 -8.50 -16.31
CA ILE A 224 -2.48 -8.44 -15.38
C ILE A 224 -3.72 -7.92 -16.12
N ASP A 225 -4.84 -8.64 -16.01
CA ASP A 225 -6.14 -8.16 -16.49
C ASP A 225 -6.73 -7.13 -15.53
N LEU A 226 -6.22 -5.89 -15.61
CA LEU A 226 -6.54 -4.80 -14.69
C LEU A 226 -8.01 -4.40 -14.70
N ARG A 227 -8.66 -4.41 -15.88
CA ARG A 227 -10.09 -4.07 -15.99
C ARG A 227 -10.97 -5.10 -15.29
N ARG A 228 -10.69 -6.40 -15.47
CA ARG A 228 -11.41 -7.45 -14.73
C ARG A 228 -11.13 -7.34 -13.24
N PHE A 229 -9.87 -7.09 -12.86
CA PHE A 229 -9.48 -6.91 -11.46
C PHE A 229 -10.28 -5.77 -10.81
N ARG A 230 -10.34 -4.61 -11.46
CA ARG A 230 -11.11 -3.46 -10.98
C ARG A 230 -12.61 -3.78 -10.89
N ALA A 231 -13.19 -4.46 -11.87
CA ALA A 231 -14.59 -4.86 -11.83
C ALA A 231 -14.93 -5.77 -10.63
N LEU A 232 -14.02 -6.68 -10.26
CA LEU A 232 -14.18 -7.51 -9.06
C LEU A 232 -14.18 -6.68 -7.78
N ILE A 233 -13.26 -5.72 -7.68
CA ILE A 233 -13.14 -4.80 -6.53
C ILE A 233 -14.39 -3.91 -6.38
N GLU A 234 -14.90 -3.38 -7.49
CA GLU A 234 -16.12 -2.56 -7.49
C GLU A 234 -17.37 -3.39 -7.16
N THR A 235 -17.47 -4.61 -7.69
CA THR A 235 -18.56 -5.54 -7.35
C THR A 235 -18.54 -5.92 -5.86
N ALA A 236 -17.33 -6.00 -5.27
CA ALA A 236 -17.15 -6.20 -3.85
C ALA A 236 -17.45 -4.95 -2.99
N GLY A 237 -17.81 -3.82 -3.61
CA GLY A 237 -18.30 -2.62 -2.92
C GLY A 237 -17.24 -1.55 -2.65
N PHE A 238 -16.01 -1.69 -3.17
CA PHE A 238 -14.99 -0.66 -3.04
C PHE A 238 -14.91 0.21 -4.30
N HIS A 239 -15.30 1.48 -4.15
CA HIS A 239 -15.27 2.48 -5.23
C HIS A 239 -14.21 3.57 -5.00
N GLY A 240 -13.26 3.34 -4.09
CA GLY A 240 -12.14 4.24 -3.86
C GLY A 240 -11.19 4.33 -5.07
N PRO A 241 -10.26 5.30 -5.08
CA PRO A 241 -9.29 5.47 -6.16
C PRO A 241 -8.43 4.22 -6.39
N GLN A 242 -7.98 4.04 -7.63
CA GLN A 242 -6.93 3.11 -8.00
C GLN A 242 -5.58 3.82 -7.78
N GLU A 243 -4.73 3.26 -6.92
CA GLU A 243 -3.47 3.87 -6.52
C GLU A 243 -2.29 3.29 -7.31
N VAL A 244 -1.63 4.09 -8.14
CA VAL A 244 -0.51 3.62 -8.96
C VAL A 244 0.75 3.49 -8.11
N GLU A 245 1.23 2.25 -7.95
CA GLU A 245 2.46 1.94 -7.19
C GLU A 245 3.46 1.13 -8.03
N ILE A 246 4.47 1.82 -8.56
CA ILE A 246 5.46 1.26 -9.47
C ILE A 246 6.87 1.45 -8.91
N PHE A 247 7.48 0.36 -8.47
CA PHE A 247 8.92 0.29 -8.23
C PHE A 247 9.58 -0.13 -9.54
N SER A 248 10.28 0.79 -10.20
CA SER A 248 10.91 0.50 -11.48
C SER A 248 12.20 1.29 -11.67
N THR A 249 13.31 0.60 -11.95
CA THR A 249 14.55 1.25 -12.37
C THR A 249 14.37 1.98 -13.71
N ARG A 250 13.52 1.46 -14.61
CA ARG A 250 13.25 2.09 -15.91
C ARG A 250 12.44 3.37 -15.78
N TRP A 251 11.35 3.36 -15.00
CA TRP A 251 10.52 4.56 -14.81
C TRP A 251 11.15 5.54 -13.81
N GLY A 252 11.90 5.06 -12.82
CA GLY A 252 12.58 5.90 -11.83
C GLY A 252 13.71 6.75 -12.39
N THR A 253 14.16 6.50 -13.64
CA THR A 253 15.14 7.34 -14.34
C THR A 253 14.49 8.34 -15.32
N ARG A 254 13.16 8.29 -15.49
CA ARG A 254 12.42 9.21 -16.36
C ARG A 254 12.05 10.50 -15.62
N PRO A 255 11.89 11.63 -16.33
CA PRO A 255 11.35 12.85 -15.76
C PRO A 255 10.01 12.60 -15.05
N ILE A 256 9.85 13.12 -13.83
CA ILE A 256 8.68 12.84 -12.99
C ILE A 256 7.34 13.16 -13.71
N GLY A 257 7.26 14.28 -14.43
CA GLY A 257 6.06 14.67 -15.17
C GLY A 257 5.73 13.72 -16.33
N GLU A 258 6.74 13.11 -16.97
CA GLU A 258 6.51 12.06 -17.99
C GLU A 258 5.87 10.82 -17.35
N VAL A 259 6.36 10.42 -16.17
CA VAL A 259 5.82 9.26 -15.45
C VAL A 259 4.37 9.50 -15.03
N VAL A 260 4.05 10.65 -14.43
CA VAL A 260 2.67 10.98 -14.00
C VAL A 260 1.72 11.02 -15.20
N ARG A 261 2.11 11.69 -16.29
CA ARG A 261 1.29 11.75 -17.51
C ARG A 261 1.01 10.35 -18.06
N THR A 262 2.03 9.50 -18.08
CA THR A 262 1.87 8.11 -18.52
C THR A 262 0.91 7.35 -17.60
N CYS A 263 1.01 7.52 -16.28
CA CYS A 263 0.07 6.92 -15.33
C CYS A 263 -1.38 7.34 -15.63
N VAL A 264 -1.62 8.63 -15.91
CA VAL A 264 -2.94 9.17 -16.26
C VAL A 264 -3.45 8.57 -17.58
N GLU A 265 -2.59 8.48 -18.60
CA GLU A 265 -2.94 7.88 -19.89
C GLU A 265 -3.32 6.41 -19.74
N ARG A 266 -2.50 5.63 -19.03
CA ARG A 266 -2.73 4.20 -18.82
C ARG A 266 -3.94 3.94 -17.95
N TYR A 267 -4.11 4.69 -16.87
CA TYR A 267 -5.34 4.63 -16.06
C TYR A 267 -6.61 4.79 -16.91
N ARG A 268 -6.63 5.74 -17.84
CA ARG A 268 -7.79 5.97 -18.72
C ARG A 268 -8.01 4.87 -19.76
N THR A 269 -6.96 4.18 -20.16
CA THR A 269 -6.99 3.30 -21.34
C THR A 269 -6.97 1.82 -20.99
N VAL A 270 -6.48 1.41 -19.81
CA VAL A 270 -6.31 0.00 -19.46
C VAL A 270 -6.77 -0.38 -18.06
N CYS A 271 -7.18 0.57 -17.21
CA CYS A 271 -7.70 0.31 -15.87
C CYS A 271 -9.21 0.51 -15.74
#